data_AF-D6SSD3-F1
#
_entry.id   AF-D6SSD3-F1
#
_cell.length_a   1.000
_cell.length_b   1.000
_cell.length_c   1.000
_cell.angle_alpha   90.00
_cell.angle_beta   90.00
_cell.angle_gamma   90.00
#
_symmetry.space_group_name_H-M   'P 1'
#
loop_
_entity.id
_entity.type
_entity.pdbx_description
1 polymer ?
#
loop_
_entity_poly.entity_id
_entity_poly.type
_entity_poly.pdbx_seq_one_letter_code
_entity_poly.pdbx_strand_id
1 'polypeptide(L)'
;MIDLDITFFIQLVNFFIVLLLLNLILYKPIRGMLRKRAEIMNQKVEDVESFNSRADEKLKTYEKELEMARLKAQELRQEKKNEGLDTEKQIVQAASDEASSILQSAREKARKEKESALTALKKQVDKFAGHAADRILGKA
;
A
#
# COMPACT_ATOMS: atom_id res chain seq x y z
N MET A 1 -36.36 -48.74 -81.70
CA MET A 1 -36.41 -49.35 -80.35
C MET A 1 -35.15 -48.90 -79.64
N ILE A 2 -35.21 -48.61 -78.35
CA ILE A 2 -33.98 -48.31 -77.60
C ILE A 2 -33.29 -49.66 -77.40
N ASP A 3 -32.35 -49.98 -78.29
CA ASP A 3 -31.56 -51.18 -78.14
C ASP A 3 -30.57 -50.94 -77.02
N LEU A 4 -30.81 -51.63 -75.90
CA LEU A 4 -30.00 -51.54 -74.70
C LEU A 4 -28.73 -52.39 -74.91
N ASP A 5 -27.80 -51.84 -75.70
CA ASP A 5 -26.55 -52.53 -76.05
C ASP A 5 -25.54 -52.51 -74.89
N ILE A 6 -24.58 -53.43 -74.94
CA ILE A 6 -23.42 -53.50 -74.02
C ILE A 6 -22.69 -52.16 -73.93
N THR A 7 -22.69 -51.37 -75.01
CA THR A 7 -22.12 -50.01 -75.07
C THR A 7 -22.77 -49.05 -74.07
N PHE A 8 -24.09 -49.15 -73.83
CA PHE A 8 -24.79 -48.34 -72.84
C PHE A 8 -24.30 -48.65 -71.42
N PHE A 9 -24.11 -49.93 -71.10
CA PHE A 9 -23.54 -50.34 -69.81
C PHE A 9 -22.09 -49.87 -69.64
N ILE A 10 -21.28 -49.93 -70.70
CA ILE A 10 -19.90 -49.41 -70.67
C ILE A 10 -19.89 -47.89 -70.43
N GLN A 11 -20.78 -47.14 -71.09
CA GLN A 11 -20.92 -45.69 -70.87
C GLN A 11 -21.39 -45.37 -69.43
N LEU A 12 -22.33 -46.14 -68.89
CA LEU A 12 -22.81 -45.99 -67.52
C LEU A 12 -21.67 -46.21 -66.51
N VAL A 13 -20.87 -47.26 -66.70
CA VAL A 13 -19.70 -47.54 -65.85
C VAL A 13 -18.67 -46.41 -65.97
N ASN A 14 -18.40 -45.90 -67.19
CA ASN A 14 -17.50 -44.77 -67.39
C ASN A 14 -17.98 -43.51 -66.65
N PHE A 15 -19.27 -43.20 -66.74
CA PHE A 15 -19.88 -42.08 -66.02
C PHE A 15 -19.68 -42.21 -64.50
N PHE A 16 -19.93 -43.39 -63.93
CA PHE A 16 -19.71 -43.63 -62.50
C PHE A 16 -18.23 -43.53 -62.10
N ILE A 17 -17.31 -44.00 -62.94
CA ILE A 17 -15.87 -43.85 -62.70
C ILE A 17 -15.46 -42.38 -62.66
N VAL A 18 -15.90 -41.57 -63.63
CA VAL A 18 -15.63 -40.13 -63.67
C VAL A 18 -16.27 -39.42 -62.49
N LEU A 19 -17.50 -39.79 -62.11
CA LEU A 19 -18.20 -39.21 -60.96
C LEU A 19 -17.48 -39.52 -59.64
N LEU A 20 -16.96 -40.74 -59.46
CA LEU A 20 -16.16 -41.12 -58.30
C LEU A 20 -14.82 -40.37 -58.26
N LEU A 21 -14.12 -40.27 -59.40
CA LEU A 21 -12.89 -39.49 -59.52
C LEU A 21 -13.14 -38.01 -59.20
N LEU A 22 -14.21 -37.43 -59.73
CA LEU A 22 -14.57 -36.04 -59.48
C LEU A 22 -14.91 -35.78 -58.00
N ASN A 23 -15.64 -36.71 -57.36
CA ASN A 23 -15.93 -36.63 -55.93
C ASN A 23 -14.64 -36.64 -55.08
N LEU A 24 -13.71 -37.52 -55.42
CA LEU A 24 -12.44 -37.66 -54.70
C LEU A 24 -11.51 -36.47 -54.92
N ILE A 25 -11.40 -35.99 -56.16
CA ILE A 25 -10.42 -34.96 -56.58
C ILE A 25 -10.93 -33.53 -56.34
N LEU A 26 -12.23 -33.25 -56.50
CA LEU A 26 -12.77 -31.88 -56.39
C LEU A 26 -13.63 -31.66 -55.15
N TYR A 27 -14.65 -32.49 -54.93
CA TYR A 27 -15.63 -32.23 -53.86
C TYR A 27 -15.01 -32.35 -52.46
N LYS A 28 -14.17 -33.37 -52.25
CA LYS A 28 -13.49 -33.60 -50.96
C LYS A 28 -12.55 -32.44 -50.56
N PRO A 29 -11.62 -31.96 -51.41
CA PRO A 29 -10.75 -30.84 -51.03
C PRO A 29 -11.49 -29.50 -50.92
N ILE A 30 -12.50 -29.24 -51.76
CA ILE A 30 -13.29 -27.99 -51.66
C ILE A 30 -14.02 -27.92 -50.32
N ARG A 31 -14.67 -29.03 -49.91
CA ARG A 31 -15.33 -29.10 -48.60
C ARG A 31 -14.33 -28.96 -47.44
N GLY A 32 -13.14 -29.54 -47.58
CA GLY A 32 -12.05 -29.38 -46.62
C GLY A 32 -11.60 -27.93 -46.46
N MET A 33 -11.41 -27.21 -47.57
CA MET A 33 -11.03 -25.79 -47.54
C MET A 33 -12.12 -24.90 -46.93
N LEU A 34 -13.40 -25.15 -47.24
CA LEU A 34 -14.52 -24.42 -46.63
C LEU A 34 -14.58 -24.64 -45.12
N ARG A 35 -14.41 -25.88 -44.65
CA ARG A 35 -14.32 -26.19 -43.22
C ARG A 35 -13.15 -25.51 -42.55
N LYS A 36 -11.95 -25.59 -43.16
CA LYS A 36 -10.75 -24.94 -42.63
C LYS A 36 -10.90 -23.42 -42.53
N ARG A 37 -11.55 -22.78 -43.52
CA ARG A 37 -11.87 -21.35 -43.45
C ARG A 37 -12.84 -21.03 -42.32
N ALA A 38 -13.91 -21.82 -42.15
CA ALA A 38 -14.87 -21.64 -41.07
C ALA A 38 -14.20 -21.81 -39.69
N GLU A 39 -13.35 -22.82 -39.54
CA GLU A 39 -12.60 -23.09 -38.31
C GLU A 39 -11.63 -21.97 -37.96
N ILE A 40 -10.84 -21.48 -38.93
CA ILE A 40 -9.94 -20.34 -38.71
C ILE A 40 -10.71 -19.08 -38.30
N MET A 41 -11.86 -18.81 -38.92
CA MET A 41 -12.68 -17.65 -38.56
C MET A 41 -13.24 -17.77 -37.14
N ASN A 42 -13.76 -18.95 -36.78
CA ASN A 42 -14.28 -19.18 -35.43
C ASN A 42 -13.17 -19.08 -34.38
N GLN A 43 -12.01 -19.68 -34.63
CA GLN A 43 -10.84 -19.57 -33.75
C GLN A 43 -10.41 -18.12 -33.56
N LYS A 44 -10.36 -17.33 -34.64
CA LYS A 44 -10.01 -15.90 -34.54
C LYS A 44 -11.01 -15.11 -33.70
N VAL A 45 -12.30 -15.41 -33.80
CA VAL A 45 -13.34 -14.76 -32.98
C VAL A 45 -13.17 -15.15 -31.52
N GLU A 46 -12.97 -16.43 -31.22
CA GLU A 46 -12.75 -16.94 -29.86
C GLU A 46 -11.45 -16.38 -29.25
N ASP A 47 -10.37 -16.28 -30.03
CA ASP A 47 -9.12 -15.67 -29.60
C ASP A 47 -9.31 -14.18 -29.24
N VAL A 48 -10.06 -13.43 -30.05
CA VAL A 48 -10.37 -12.02 -29.78
C VAL A 48 -11.24 -11.87 -28.53
N GLU A 49 -12.27 -12.69 -28.38
CA GLU A 49 -13.17 -12.66 -27.23
C GLU A 49 -12.44 -13.03 -25.94
N SER A 50 -11.63 -14.09 -25.97
CA SER A 50 -10.80 -14.50 -24.82
C SER A 50 -9.72 -13.47 -24.49
N PHE A 51 -9.11 -12.82 -25.48
CA PHE A 51 -8.17 -11.74 -25.27
C PHE A 51 -8.82 -10.54 -24.58
N ASN A 52 -9.99 -10.10 -25.07
CA ASN A 52 -10.74 -9.00 -24.47
C ASN A 52 -11.17 -9.34 -23.04
N SER A 53 -11.72 -10.53 -22.81
CA SER A 53 -12.11 -10.98 -21.47
C SER A 53 -10.93 -10.99 -20.50
N ARG A 54 -9.76 -11.49 -20.92
CA ARG A 54 -8.54 -11.49 -20.09
C ARG A 54 -8.02 -10.07 -19.85
N ALA A 55 -8.12 -9.19 -20.83
CA ALA A 55 -7.73 -7.79 -20.68
C ALA A 55 -8.62 -7.07 -19.66
N ASP A 56 -9.93 -7.25 -19.75
CA ASP A 56 -10.91 -6.68 -18.81
C ASP A 56 -10.71 -7.23 -17.39
N GLU A 57 -10.46 -8.54 -17.24
CA GLU A 57 -10.17 -9.15 -15.94
C GLU A 57 -8.88 -8.59 -15.33
N LYS A 58 -7.83 -8.43 -16.15
CA LYS A 58 -6.58 -7.80 -15.70
C LYS A 58 -6.77 -6.35 -15.30
N LEU A 59 -7.53 -5.57 -16.06
CA LEU A 59 -7.84 -4.18 -15.73
C LEU A 59 -8.60 -4.08 -14.41
N LYS A 60 -9.66 -4.89 -14.23
CA LYS A 60 -10.42 -4.93 -12.96
C LYS A 60 -9.53 -5.31 -11.77
N THR A 61 -8.65 -6.30 -11.96
CA THR A 61 -7.72 -6.72 -10.91
C THR A 61 -6.74 -5.61 -10.57
N TYR A 62 -6.17 -4.95 -11.59
CA TYR A 62 -5.26 -3.83 -11.42
C TYR A 62 -5.92 -2.64 -10.71
N GLU A 63 -7.14 -2.26 -11.10
CA GLU A 63 -7.90 -1.20 -10.46
C GLU A 63 -8.18 -1.52 -8.98
N LYS A 64 -8.57 -2.77 -8.69
CA LYS A 64 -8.79 -3.25 -7.32
C LYS A 64 -7.51 -3.21 -6.48
N GLU A 65 -6.39 -3.67 -7.04
CA GLU A 65 -5.09 -3.61 -6.36
C GLU A 65 -4.65 -2.17 -6.11
N LEU A 66 -4.88 -1.26 -7.06
CA LEU A 66 -4.58 0.16 -6.92
C LEU A 66 -5.42 0.81 -5.82
N GLU A 67 -6.72 0.50 -5.75
CA GLU A 67 -7.60 0.97 -4.68
C GLU A 67 -7.15 0.45 -3.32
N MET A 68 -6.87 -0.86 -3.21
CA MET A 68 -6.35 -1.47 -1.99
C MET A 68 -5.01 -0.85 -1.56
N ALA A 69 -4.12 -0.55 -2.50
CA ALA A 69 -2.85 0.11 -2.21
C ALA A 69 -3.06 1.54 -1.68
N ARG A 70 -4.01 2.29 -2.25
CA ARG A 70 -4.37 3.64 -1.78
C ARG A 70 -4.93 3.61 -0.37
N LEU A 71 -5.83 2.66 -0.08
CA LEU A 71 -6.40 2.48 1.27
C LEU A 71 -5.32 2.15 2.29
N LYS A 72 -4.46 1.16 2.00
CA LYS A 72 -3.32 0.81 2.87
C LYS A 72 -2.37 1.98 3.09
N ALA A 73 -2.08 2.75 2.05
CA ALA A 73 -1.22 3.93 2.17
C ALA A 73 -1.86 5.03 3.03
N GLN A 74 -3.19 5.21 2.96
CA GLN A 74 -3.90 6.14 3.82
C GLN A 74 -3.92 5.69 5.27
N GLU A 75 -4.17 4.39 5.51
CA GLU A 75 -4.12 3.78 6.84
C GLU A 75 -2.73 3.93 7.47
N LEU A 76 -1.68 3.57 6.74
CA LEU A 76 -0.29 3.72 7.20
C LEU A 76 0.07 5.18 7.49
N ARG A 77 -0.37 6.13 6.65
CA ARG A 77 -0.17 7.56 6.90
C ARG A 77 -0.86 8.01 8.19
N GLN A 78 -2.08 7.54 8.43
CA GLN A 78 -2.84 7.90 9.63
C GLN A 78 -2.22 7.28 10.88
N GLU A 79 -1.78 6.03 10.80
CA GLU A 79 -1.05 5.33 11.86
C GLU A 79 0.23 6.08 12.24
N LYS A 80 1.07 6.41 11.24
CA LYS A 80 2.31 7.16 11.48
C LYS A 80 2.07 8.57 12.00
N LYS A 81 0.99 9.22 11.58
CA LYS A 81 0.59 10.52 12.13
C LYS A 81 0.20 10.41 13.61
N ASN A 82 -0.58 9.39 13.96
CA ASN A 82 -0.98 9.16 15.35
C ASN A 82 0.23 8.82 16.23
N GLU A 83 1.12 7.93 15.76
CA GLU A 83 2.37 7.59 16.44
C GLU A 83 3.25 8.83 16.66
N GLY A 84 3.34 9.72 15.65
CA GLY A 84 4.03 11.00 15.77
C GLY A 84 3.42 11.92 16.83
N LEU A 85 2.08 12.04 16.86
CA LEU A 85 1.38 12.86 17.86
C LEU A 85 1.54 12.30 19.28
N ASP A 86 1.52 10.98 19.44
CA ASP A 86 1.72 10.35 20.75
C ASP A 86 3.17 10.52 21.22
N THR A 87 4.13 10.39 20.31
CA THR A 87 5.55 10.67 20.61
C THR A 87 5.76 12.13 20.99
N GLU A 88 5.16 13.07 20.25
CA GLU A 88 5.20 14.50 20.57
C GLU A 88 4.65 14.78 21.98
N LYS A 89 3.48 14.22 22.30
CA LYS A 89 2.89 14.33 23.64
C LYS A 89 3.80 13.78 24.72
N GLN A 90 4.41 12.61 24.51
CA GLN A 90 5.34 12.01 25.47
C GLN A 90 6.57 12.90 25.71
N ILE A 91 7.15 13.45 24.64
CA ILE A 91 8.32 14.35 24.74
C ILE A 91 7.94 15.63 25.49
N VAL A 92 6.81 16.26 25.13
CA VAL A 92 6.35 17.48 25.79
C VAL A 92 6.03 17.24 27.26
N GLN A 93 5.39 16.11 27.60
CA GLN A 93 5.10 15.75 28.98
C GLN A 93 6.39 15.53 29.77
N ALA A 94 7.34 14.75 29.24
CA ALA A 94 8.62 14.51 29.88
C ALA A 94 9.41 15.81 30.13
N ALA A 95 9.43 16.72 29.14
CA ALA A 95 10.06 18.03 29.28
C ALA A 95 9.36 18.91 30.33
N SER A 96 8.01 18.85 30.42
CA SER A 96 7.24 19.57 31.43
C SER A 96 7.50 19.04 32.85
N ASP A 97 7.60 17.72 33.01
CA ASP A 97 7.90 17.07 34.28
C ASP A 97 9.33 17.38 34.73
N GLU A 98 10.30 17.36 33.80
CA GLU A 98 11.68 17.74 34.08
C GLU A 98 11.79 19.21 34.49
N ALA A 99 11.14 20.12 33.75
CA ALA A 99 11.09 21.55 34.11
C ALA A 99 10.47 21.79 35.49
N SER A 100 9.41 21.04 35.83
CA SER A 100 8.76 21.10 37.14
C SER A 100 9.68 20.63 38.26
N SER A 101 10.41 19.54 38.04
CA SER A 101 11.42 19.00 38.97
C SER A 101 12.57 19.98 39.19
N ILE A 102 13.09 20.58 38.12
CA ILE A 102 14.13 21.61 38.19
C ILE A 102 13.64 22.80 39.02
N LEU A 103 12.43 23.30 38.75
CA LEU A 103 11.85 24.43 39.48
C LEU A 103 11.65 24.11 40.97
N GLN A 104 11.20 22.90 41.29
CA GLN A 104 11.05 22.45 42.67
C GLN A 104 12.40 22.41 43.39
N SER A 105 13.43 21.83 42.75
CA SER A 105 14.78 21.76 43.31
C SER A 105 15.39 23.15 43.51
N ALA A 106 15.17 24.08 42.57
CA ALA A 106 15.64 25.46 42.67
C ALA A 106 14.95 26.22 43.82
N ARG A 107 13.64 26.04 43.99
CA ARG A 107 12.88 26.60 45.12
C ARG A 107 13.39 26.07 46.46
N GLU A 108 13.70 24.78 46.53
CA GLU A 108 14.21 24.17 47.75
C GLU A 108 15.63 24.65 48.09
N LYS A 109 16.51 24.78 47.09
CA LYS A 109 17.83 25.39 47.24
C LYS A 109 17.73 26.85 47.72
N ALA A 110 16.87 27.65 47.08
CA ALA A 110 16.65 29.04 47.48
C ALA A 110 16.13 29.17 48.92
N ARG A 111 15.25 28.25 49.36
CA ARG A 111 14.78 28.21 50.74
C ARG A 111 15.91 27.91 51.73
N LYS A 112 16.75 26.90 51.42
CA LYS A 112 17.92 26.54 52.25
C LYS A 112 18.93 27.68 52.32
N GLU A 113 19.21 28.35 51.21
CA GLU A 113 20.08 29.53 51.18
C GLU A 113 19.53 30.68 52.03
N LYS A 114 18.22 30.95 51.95
CA LYS A 114 17.56 31.95 52.80
C LYS A 114 17.69 31.62 54.29
N GLU A 115 17.44 30.37 54.69
CA GLU A 115 17.59 29.93 56.08
C GLU A 115 19.03 30.03 56.58
N SER A 116 20.00 29.66 55.73
CA SER A 116 21.44 29.82 56.02
C SER A 116 21.84 31.29 56.18
N ALA A 117 21.41 32.16 55.26
CA ALA A 117 21.66 33.60 55.31
C ALA A 117 21.04 34.25 56.55
N LEU A 118 19.81 33.89 56.92
CA LEU A 118 19.17 34.38 58.15
C LEU A 118 19.93 33.93 59.41
N THR A 119 20.44 32.70 59.43
CA THR A 119 21.23 32.18 60.55
C THR A 119 22.58 32.89 60.66
N ALA A 120 23.24 33.14 59.53
CA ALA A 120 24.48 33.93 59.48
C ALA A 120 24.25 35.38 59.94
N LEU A 121 23.15 36.00 59.50
CA LEU A 121 22.78 37.36 59.90
C LEU A 121 22.52 37.44 61.40
N LYS A 122 21.81 36.49 62.01
CA LYS A 122 21.60 36.44 63.47
C LYS A 122 22.92 36.41 64.24
N LYS A 123 23.88 35.57 63.83
CA LYS A 123 25.22 35.53 64.45
C LYS A 123 25.97 36.86 64.31
N GLN A 124 25.79 37.56 63.19
CA GLN A 124 26.37 38.89 63.01
C GLN A 124 25.67 39.95 63.87
N VAL A 125 24.34 39.89 63.99
CA VAL A 125 23.56 40.79 64.85
C VAL A 125 23.99 40.65 66.31
N ASP A 126 24.25 39.44 66.81
CA ASP A 126 24.77 39.23 68.17
C ASP A 126 26.15 39.90 68.36
N LYS A 127 27.04 39.82 67.35
CA LYS A 127 28.33 40.53 67.36
C LYS A 127 28.15 42.04 67.32
N PHE A 128 27.26 42.55 66.48
CA PHE A 128 26.97 43.99 66.40
C PHE A 128 26.33 44.52 67.69
N ALA A 129 25.46 43.74 68.33
CA ALA A 129 24.87 44.05 69.63
C ALA A 129 25.92 44.06 70.75
N GLY A 130 26.86 43.11 70.74
CA GLY A 130 28.03 43.12 71.64
C GLY A 130 28.90 44.36 71.44
N HIS A 131 29.28 44.68 70.20
CA HIS A 131 30.03 45.90 69.90
C HIS A 131 29.29 47.19 70.28
N ALA A 132 27.96 47.23 70.14
CA ALA A 132 27.15 48.36 70.56
C ALA A 132 27.08 48.47 72.09
N ALA A 133 26.94 47.33 72.80
CA ALA A 133 26.95 47.29 74.26
C ALA A 133 28.32 47.69 74.84
N ASP A 134 29.43 47.25 74.25
CA ASP A 134 30.79 47.65 74.66
C ASP A 134 31.02 49.15 74.46
N ARG A 135 30.50 49.72 73.36
CA ARG A 135 30.55 51.17 73.11
C ARG A 135 29.72 51.99 74.10
N ILE A 136 28.59 51.45 74.58
CA ILE A 136 27.72 52.12 75.55
C ILE A 136 28.24 51.94 76.99
N LEU A 137 28.82 50.78 77.31
CA LEU A 137 29.37 50.44 78.63
C LEU A 137 30.81 50.95 78.84
N GLY A 138 31.43 51.56 77.82
CA GLY A 138 32.64 52.36 77.97
C GLY A 138 33.87 51.55 78.34
N LYS A 139 34.08 50.39 77.71
CA LYS A 139 35.37 49.70 77.72
C LYS A 139 35.81 49.46 76.29
N ALA A 140 36.89 50.16 75.93
CA ALA A 140 37.59 50.03 74.66
C ALA A 140 38.20 48.62 74.51
#